data_AF-A0A0N0BCG9-F1
#
_entry.id   AF-A0A0N0BCG9-F1
#
_cell.length_a   1.000
_cell.length_b   1.000
_cell.length_c   1.000
_cell.angle_alpha   90.00
_cell.angle_beta   90.00
_cell.angle_gamma   90.00
#
_symmetry.space_group_name_H-M   'P 1'
#
loop_
_entity.id
_entity.type
_entity.pdbx_description
1 polymer ?
#
loop_
_entity_poly.entity_id
_entity_poly.type
_entity_poly.pdbx_seq_one_letter_code
_entity_poly.pdbx_strand_id
1 'polypeptide(L)'
;SIFGEEICDLRPEKRKWQPLNIIISLMPQKSMSLAEAYAQIDLHIICTDKYPDEVPNIQLENSKGLSHQQVAVLHNDLVQLAKQLQGEVMIFDLAQHVQIYLHEHNKPSYSSFYEEMVSRHQEKIKNEKLEKQLKEDKERQILQDEIQKRRQEALRAERSLCNEQTNDASLSIPSSSSPEKSQFLCKHKGTKLLNFDYQKGI
;
A
#
# COMPACT_ATOMS: atom_id res chain seq x y z
N SER A 1 24.05 -19.03 20.63
CA SER A 1 24.14 -17.60 20.99
C SER A 1 22.75 -17.02 20.91
N ILE A 2 22.32 -16.26 21.91
CA ILE A 2 20.96 -15.69 22.02
C ILE A 2 20.73 -14.57 20.98
N PHE A 3 21.80 -13.82 20.66
CA PHE A 3 21.75 -12.66 19.76
C PHE A 3 22.34 -12.92 18.37
N GLY A 4 22.85 -14.12 18.09
CA GLY A 4 23.34 -14.49 16.75
C GLY A 4 24.33 -13.48 16.14
N GLU A 5 23.89 -12.80 15.07
CA GLU A 5 24.65 -11.77 14.34
C GLU A 5 24.41 -10.34 14.85
N GLU A 6 23.46 -10.14 15.77
CA GLU A 6 23.09 -8.85 16.33
C GLU A 6 24.11 -8.34 17.37
N ILE A 7 25.08 -9.18 17.76
CA ILE A 7 26.11 -8.87 18.74
C ILE A 7 27.49 -8.71 18.10
N CYS A 8 28.16 -7.60 18.42
CA CYS A 8 29.53 -7.29 18.01
C CYS A 8 30.44 -7.22 19.23
N ASP A 9 31.52 -8.00 19.24
CA ASP A 9 32.56 -7.98 20.28
C ASP A 9 33.68 -7.00 19.87
N LEU A 10 33.89 -5.98 20.69
CA LEU A 10 34.84 -4.89 20.42
C LEU A 10 36.21 -5.11 21.07
N ARG A 11 36.46 -6.26 21.70
CA ARG A 11 37.75 -6.53 22.35
C ARG A 11 38.87 -6.74 21.31
N PRO A 12 40.00 -6.01 21.40
CA PRO A 12 41.05 -6.02 20.38
C PRO A 12 41.85 -7.32 20.31
N GLU A 13 42.09 -7.99 21.45
CA GLU A 13 42.93 -9.19 21.52
C GLU A 13 42.24 -10.34 22.25
N LYS A 14 41.95 -11.42 21.53
CA LYS A 14 41.36 -12.64 22.10
C LYS A 14 42.34 -13.53 22.88
N ARG A 15 43.62 -13.15 22.95
CA ARG A 15 44.70 -13.98 23.56
C ARG A 15 44.87 -13.75 25.05
N LYS A 16 44.37 -12.64 25.59
CA LYS A 16 44.38 -12.31 27.03
C LYS A 16 42.96 -12.06 27.48
N TRP A 17 42.65 -12.42 28.73
CA TRP A 17 41.37 -12.08 29.31
C TRP A 17 41.23 -10.55 29.39
N GLN A 18 40.10 -10.04 28.91
CA GLN A 18 39.75 -8.63 28.93
C GLN A 18 38.28 -8.51 29.34
N PRO A 19 37.92 -7.46 30.11
CA PRO A 19 36.53 -7.17 30.43
C PRO A 19 35.68 -7.06 29.16
N LEU A 20 34.41 -7.46 29.28
CA LEU A 20 33.51 -7.54 28.14
C LEU A 20 33.24 -6.14 27.58
N ASN A 21 33.42 -5.98 26.28
CA ASN A 21 33.05 -4.78 25.54
C ASN A 21 32.29 -5.23 24.29
N ILE A 22 30.98 -5.01 24.28
CA ILE A 22 30.09 -5.48 23.23
C ILE A 22 29.07 -4.42 22.83
N ILE A 23 28.64 -4.48 21.57
CA ILE A 23 27.48 -3.77 21.06
C ILE A 23 26.42 -4.80 20.69
N ILE A 24 25.17 -4.58 21.09
CA ILE A 24 24.02 -5.41 20.71
C ILE A 24 23.04 -4.52 19.94
N SER A 25 22.80 -4.81 18.66
CA SER A 25 21.80 -4.11 17.84
C SER A 25 20.41 -4.66 18.14
N LEU A 26 19.58 -3.85 18.79
CA LEU A 26 18.27 -4.26 19.29
C LEU A 26 17.15 -3.65 18.45
N MET A 27 16.16 -4.49 18.15
CA MET A 27 14.93 -4.16 17.44
C MET A 27 13.73 -4.47 18.34
N PRO A 28 12.54 -3.86 18.11
CA PRO A 28 11.31 -4.17 18.80
C PRO A 28 11.09 -5.69 18.91
N GLN A 29 10.67 -6.14 20.10
CA GLN A 29 10.38 -7.56 20.31
C GLN A 29 9.37 -8.04 19.25
N LYS A 30 9.77 -9.05 18.46
CA LYS A 30 8.94 -9.63 17.41
C LYS A 30 7.75 -10.33 18.08
N SER A 31 6.59 -9.71 18.01
CA SER A 31 5.32 -10.36 18.35
C SER A 31 4.93 -11.32 17.22
N MET A 32 3.94 -12.18 17.45
CA MET A 32 3.33 -13.05 16.41
C MET A 32 2.72 -12.26 15.23
N SER A 33 2.64 -10.92 15.34
CA SER A 33 2.26 -10.03 14.26
C SER A 33 3.47 -9.61 13.43
N LEU A 34 3.30 -9.55 12.11
CA LEU A 34 4.25 -8.94 11.15
C LEU A 34 4.31 -7.41 11.31
N ALA A 35 4.49 -6.91 12.54
CA ALA A 35 4.71 -5.50 12.76
C ALA A 35 6.07 -5.12 12.19
N GLU A 36 6.07 -4.20 11.23
CA GLU A 36 7.30 -3.60 10.71
C GLU A 36 8.06 -2.91 11.85
N ALA A 37 9.39 -3.09 11.87
CA ALA A 37 10.25 -2.48 12.86
C ALA A 37 10.69 -1.09 12.38
N TYR A 38 10.16 -0.06 13.03
CA TYR A 38 10.47 1.35 12.76
C TYR A 38 11.47 1.93 13.76
N ALA A 39 11.64 1.29 14.91
CA ALA A 39 12.63 1.65 15.92
C ALA A 39 13.80 0.66 15.95
N GLN A 40 15.00 1.15 16.26
CA GLN A 40 16.21 0.36 16.48
C GLN A 40 17.15 1.15 17.40
N ILE A 41 17.92 0.46 18.23
CA ILE A 41 19.01 1.09 18.99
C ILE A 41 20.16 0.10 19.19
N ASP A 42 21.38 0.62 19.23
CA ASP A 42 22.56 -0.16 19.58
C ASP A 42 22.84 0.01 21.08
N LEU A 43 22.80 -1.10 21.82
CA LEU A 43 23.12 -1.17 23.24
C LEU A 43 24.60 -1.52 23.41
N HIS A 44 25.41 -0.55 23.81
CA HIS A 44 26.83 -0.71 24.04
C HIS A 44 27.09 -0.92 25.54
N ILE A 45 27.68 -2.07 25.87
CA ILE A 45 27.94 -2.52 27.23
C ILE A 45 29.45 -2.69 27.42
N ILE A 46 29.98 -1.97 28.39
CA ILE A 46 31.39 -2.06 28.79
C ILE A 46 31.43 -2.51 30.24
N CYS A 47 31.78 -3.77 30.47
CA CYS A 47 31.97 -4.32 31.80
C CYS A 47 33.34 -3.90 32.35
N THR A 48 33.41 -3.69 33.67
CA THR A 48 34.68 -3.62 34.39
C THR A 48 35.17 -5.03 34.73
N ASP A 49 36.39 -5.12 35.28
CA ASP A 49 36.94 -6.36 35.81
C ASP A 49 36.19 -6.89 37.05
N LYS A 50 35.34 -6.06 37.65
CA LYS A 50 34.52 -6.37 38.82
C LYS A 50 33.06 -6.64 38.51
N TYR A 51 32.66 -6.65 37.25
CA TYR A 51 31.31 -7.08 36.89
C TYR A 51 31.10 -8.56 37.28
N PRO A 52 29.96 -8.95 37.90
CA PRO A 52 28.74 -8.16 38.12
C PRO A 52 28.64 -7.40 39.45
N ASP A 53 29.66 -7.48 40.32
CA ASP A 53 29.69 -6.76 41.61
C ASP A 53 29.65 -5.24 41.40
N GLU A 54 30.21 -4.75 40.29
CA GLU A 54 30.02 -3.39 39.78
C GLU A 54 29.16 -3.40 38.51
N VAL A 55 28.28 -2.41 38.37
CA VAL A 55 27.42 -2.24 37.19
C VAL A 55 28.26 -1.91 35.94
N PRO A 56 27.84 -2.37 34.74
CA PRO A 56 28.54 -2.03 33.52
C PRO A 56 28.30 -0.56 33.15
N ASN A 57 29.19 0.01 32.34
CA ASN A 57 28.93 1.26 31.66
C ASN A 57 27.98 0.99 30.48
N ILE A 58 26.87 1.73 30.43
CA ILE A 58 25.79 1.56 29.47
C ILE A 58 25.74 2.79 28.58
N GLN A 59 25.86 2.57 27.26
CA GLN A 59 25.74 3.58 26.23
C GLN A 59 24.68 3.16 25.21
N LEU A 60 23.92 4.13 24.72
CA LEU A 60 22.90 3.95 23.69
C LEU A 60 23.33 4.70 22.44
N GLU A 61 23.56 3.96 21.36
CA GLU A 61 24.12 4.46 20.11
C GLU A 61 23.18 4.21 18.92
N ASN A 62 23.40 4.93 17.82
CA ASN A 62 22.72 4.73 16.53
C ASN A 62 21.19 4.60 16.61
N SER A 63 20.54 5.33 17.52
CA SER A 63 19.10 5.24 17.72
C SER A 63 18.33 5.70 16.48
N LYS A 64 17.39 4.86 16.01
CA LYS A 64 16.44 5.15 14.93
C LYS A 64 15.01 4.99 15.45
N GLY A 65 14.09 5.82 14.99
CA GLY A 65 12.68 5.77 15.38
C GLY A 65 12.38 6.25 16.81
N LEU A 66 13.40 6.71 17.56
CA LEU A 66 13.25 7.29 18.89
C LEU A 66 13.71 8.76 18.89
N SER A 67 13.02 9.59 19.66
CA SER A 67 13.46 10.96 19.96
C SER A 67 14.57 10.96 21.01
N HIS A 68 15.39 12.02 21.04
CA HIS A 68 16.44 12.20 22.05
C HIS A 68 15.92 12.10 23.49
N GLN A 69 14.70 12.60 23.75
CA GLN A 69 14.08 12.51 25.06
C GLN A 69 13.75 11.06 25.45
N GLN A 70 13.23 10.27 24.50
CA GLN A 70 12.96 8.85 24.72
C GLN A 70 14.24 8.06 24.99
N VAL A 71 15.31 8.35 24.24
CA VAL A 71 16.63 7.72 24.47
C VAL A 71 17.17 8.07 25.86
N ALA A 72 17.01 9.32 26.32
CA ALA A 72 17.43 9.73 27.66
C ALA A 72 16.63 9.05 28.78
N VAL A 73 15.30 8.88 28.60
CA VAL A 73 14.45 8.14 29.54
C VAL A 73 14.89 6.67 29.59
N LEU A 74 15.02 6.02 28.44
CA LEU A 74 15.47 4.63 28.36
C LEU A 74 16.85 4.42 29.00
N HIS A 75 17.79 5.35 28.77
CA HIS A 75 19.11 5.28 29.40
C HIS A 75 19.02 5.31 30.93
N ASN A 76 18.23 6.23 31.48
CA ASN A 76 18.05 6.34 32.92
C ASN A 76 17.38 5.08 33.50
N ASP A 77 16.38 4.53 32.82
CA ASP A 77 15.71 3.29 33.22
C ASP A 77 16.70 2.11 33.27
N LEU A 78 17.57 1.99 32.26
CA LEU A 78 18.62 0.96 32.22
C LEU A 78 19.65 1.13 33.34
N VAL A 79 20.07 2.36 33.64
CA VAL A 79 20.99 2.63 34.76
C VAL A 79 20.33 2.25 36.09
N GLN A 80 19.02 2.50 36.24
CA GLN A 80 18.29 2.14 37.44
C GLN A 80 18.13 0.62 37.57
N LEU A 81 17.79 -0.06 36.47
CA LEU A 81 17.70 -1.52 36.40
C LEU A 81 19.04 -2.20 36.70
N ALA A 82 20.14 -1.67 36.15
CA ALA A 82 21.48 -2.20 36.42
C ALA A 82 21.85 -2.12 37.91
N LYS A 83 21.48 -1.03 38.59
CA LYS A 83 21.69 -0.89 40.04
C LYS A 83 20.86 -1.88 40.86
N GLN A 84 19.65 -2.20 40.41
CA GLN A 84 18.80 -3.20 41.07
C GLN A 84 19.35 -4.61 40.93
N LEU A 85 19.99 -4.91 39.80
CA LEU A 85 20.57 -6.21 39.47
C LEU A 85 22.06 -6.31 39.86
N GLN A 86 22.61 -5.32 40.56
CA GLN A 86 24.02 -5.32 40.96
C GLN A 86 24.34 -6.55 41.81
N GLY A 87 25.42 -7.26 41.48
CA GLY A 87 25.78 -8.55 42.05
C GLY A 87 25.31 -9.75 41.21
N GLU A 88 24.45 -9.53 40.21
CA GLU A 88 23.97 -10.56 39.28
C GLU A 88 24.28 -10.20 37.82
N VAL A 89 24.33 -11.21 36.95
CA VAL A 89 24.55 -11.00 35.52
C VAL A 89 23.28 -10.40 34.88
N MET A 90 23.38 -9.20 34.32
CA MET A 90 22.21 -8.37 33.95
C MET A 90 22.12 -8.02 32.45
N ILE A 91 23.10 -8.41 31.62
CA ILE A 91 23.16 -8.02 30.19
C ILE A 91 21.89 -8.43 29.43
N PHE A 92 21.36 -9.62 29.72
CA PHE A 92 20.17 -10.13 29.06
C PHE A 92 18.93 -9.32 29.48
N ASP A 93 18.77 -9.04 30.77
CA ASP A 93 17.67 -8.25 31.32
C ASP A 93 17.66 -6.82 30.76
N LEU A 94 18.83 -6.20 30.63
CA LEU A 94 18.98 -4.89 29.98
C LEU A 94 18.54 -4.95 28.51
N ALA A 95 19.00 -5.95 27.75
CA ALA A 95 18.62 -6.10 26.36
C ALA A 95 17.10 -6.34 26.20
N GLN A 96 16.51 -7.19 27.05
CA GLN A 96 15.07 -7.45 27.05
C GLN A 96 14.28 -6.18 27.37
N HIS A 97 14.71 -5.40 28.37
CA HIS A 97 14.09 -4.14 28.72
C HIS A 97 14.08 -3.16 27.54
N VAL A 98 15.20 -3.04 26.82
CA VAL A 98 15.28 -2.24 25.58
C VAL A 98 14.31 -2.76 24.52
N GLN A 99 14.25 -4.08 24.27
CA GLN A 99 13.35 -4.64 23.25
C GLN A 99 11.87 -4.40 23.57
N ILE A 100 11.49 -4.45 24.84
CA ILE A 100 10.14 -4.11 25.31
C ILE A 100 9.87 -2.63 25.11
N TYR A 101 10.79 -1.76 25.54
CA TYR A 101 10.65 -0.31 25.36
C TYR A 101 10.52 0.08 23.89
N LEU A 102 11.35 -0.52 23.02
CA LEU A 102 11.29 -0.33 21.58
C LEU A 102 9.93 -0.78 21.01
N HIS A 103 9.36 -1.89 21.51
CA HIS A 103 8.04 -2.36 21.09
C HIS A 103 6.94 -1.35 21.42
N GLU A 104 6.93 -0.79 22.63
CA GLU A 104 5.95 0.21 23.07
C GLU A 104 6.04 1.53 22.28
N HIS A 105 7.25 1.87 21.82
CA HIS A 105 7.53 3.09 21.09
C HIS A 105 7.73 2.89 19.59
N ASN A 106 7.42 1.70 19.06
CA ASN A 106 7.57 1.35 17.64
C ASN A 106 6.49 2.02 16.78
N LYS A 107 6.63 3.34 16.57
CA LYS A 107 5.70 4.11 15.75
C LYS A 107 6.36 4.45 14.41
N PRO A 108 5.65 4.28 13.28
CA PRO A 108 6.14 4.76 11.99
C PRO A 108 6.38 6.27 12.08
N SER A 109 7.63 6.69 11.87
CA SER A 109 7.95 8.11 11.77
C SER A 109 7.21 8.68 10.55
N TYR A 110 6.42 9.74 10.76
CA TYR A 110 5.62 10.46 9.76
C TYR A 110 4.28 9.83 9.31
N SER A 111 3.60 9.03 10.13
CA SER A 111 2.26 8.53 9.78
C SER A 111 1.28 9.66 9.41
N SER A 112 1.18 10.72 10.21
CA SER A 112 0.10 11.71 10.01
C SER A 112 0.19 12.50 8.69
N PHE A 113 1.36 12.99 8.28
CA PHE A 113 1.47 13.81 7.06
C PHE A 113 1.40 12.96 5.79
N TYR A 114 2.05 11.80 5.80
CA TYR A 114 2.03 10.89 4.67
C TYR A 114 0.65 10.27 4.47
N GLU A 115 0.00 9.82 5.54
CA GLU A 115 -1.35 9.24 5.49
C GLU A 115 -2.39 10.27 5.05
N GLU A 116 -2.29 11.51 5.53
CA GLU A 116 -3.15 12.60 5.06
C GLU A 116 -2.94 12.91 3.56
N MET A 117 -1.68 12.94 3.10
CA MET A 117 -1.36 13.14 1.69
C MET A 117 -1.95 12.01 0.82
N VAL A 118 -1.75 10.76 1.22
CA VAL A 118 -2.27 9.58 0.51
C VAL A 118 -3.79 9.58 0.48
N SER A 119 -4.44 9.88 1.61
CA SER A 119 -5.90 9.96 1.71
C SER A 119 -6.47 11.05 0.79
N ARG A 120 -5.90 12.26 0.82
CA ARG A 120 -6.29 13.35 -0.10
C ARG A 120 -6.10 12.97 -1.57
N HIS A 121 -5.03 12.26 -1.91
CA HIS A 121 -4.77 11.81 -3.28
C HIS A 121 -5.81 10.77 -3.73
N GLN A 122 -6.13 9.80 -2.88
CA GLN A 122 -7.15 8.77 -3.18
C GLN A 122 -8.55 9.38 -3.32
N GLU A 123 -8.93 10.31 -2.44
CA GLU A 123 -10.20 11.02 -2.52
C GLU A 123 -10.32 11.80 -3.83
N LYS A 124 -9.25 12.49 -4.23
CA LYS A 124 -9.21 13.22 -5.51
C LYS A 124 -9.44 12.29 -6.71
N ILE A 125 -8.74 11.15 -6.79
CA ILE A 125 -8.92 10.16 -7.87
C ILE A 125 -10.36 9.63 -7.87
N LYS A 126 -10.92 9.34 -6.70
CA LYS A 126 -12.29 8.83 -6.57
C LYS A 126 -13.32 9.85 -7.06
N ASN A 127 -13.15 11.11 -6.69
CA ASN A 127 -14.03 12.20 -7.11
C ASN A 127 -13.95 12.45 -8.62
N GLU A 128 -12.74 12.50 -9.19
CA GLU A 128 -12.54 12.64 -10.64
C GLU A 128 -13.18 11.48 -11.42
N LYS A 129 -13.05 10.24 -10.92
CA LYS A 129 -13.69 9.06 -11.52
C LYS A 129 -15.21 9.15 -11.47
N LEU A 130 -15.76 9.57 -10.33
CA LEU A 130 -17.21 9.71 -10.15
C LEU A 130 -17.78 10.81 -11.07
N GLU A 131 -17.10 11.95 -11.14
CA GLU A 131 -17.51 13.07 -12.00
C GLU A 131 -17.49 12.66 -13.48
N LYS A 132 -16.43 11.94 -13.91
CA LYS A 132 -16.34 11.40 -15.26
C LYS A 132 -17.46 10.42 -15.59
N GLN A 133 -17.76 9.49 -14.68
CA GLN A 133 -18.87 8.54 -14.84
C GLN A 133 -20.22 9.25 -14.97
N LEU A 134 -20.48 10.23 -14.09
CA LEU A 134 -21.73 10.99 -14.10
C LEU A 134 -21.89 11.79 -15.40
N LYS A 135 -20.79 12.31 -15.95
CA LYS A 135 -20.80 13.01 -17.24
C LYS A 135 -21.07 12.05 -18.40
N GLU A 136 -20.39 10.90 -18.44
CA GLU A 136 -20.61 9.86 -19.46
C GLU A 136 -22.05 9.32 -19.43
N ASP A 137 -22.63 9.13 -18.25
CA ASP A 137 -24.00 8.66 -18.09
C ASP A 137 -25.02 9.69 -18.58
N LYS A 138 -24.81 10.98 -18.27
CA LYS A 138 -25.62 12.08 -18.80
C LYS A 138 -25.57 12.13 -20.33
N GLU A 139 -24.37 12.04 -20.91
CA GLU A 139 -24.18 12.05 -22.37
C GLU A 139 -24.87 10.84 -23.03
N ARG A 140 -24.77 9.65 -22.42
CA ARG A 140 -25.48 8.44 -22.88
C ARG A 140 -26.99 8.62 -22.83
N GLN A 141 -27.51 9.21 -21.76
CA GLN A 141 -28.95 9.42 -21.60
C GLN A 141 -29.50 10.39 -22.65
N ILE A 142 -28.81 11.53 -22.87
CA ILE A 142 -29.18 12.49 -23.93
C ILE A 142 -29.18 11.81 -25.31
N LEU A 143 -28.17 11.00 -25.61
CA LEU A 143 -28.08 10.29 -26.89
C LEU A 143 -29.21 9.27 -27.05
N GLN A 144 -29.54 8.53 -25.98
CA GLN A 144 -30.65 7.56 -25.99
C GLN A 144 -31.99 8.25 -26.23
N ASP A 145 -32.25 9.37 -25.55
CA ASP A 145 -33.49 10.15 -25.71
C ASP A 145 -33.63 10.69 -27.15
N GLU A 146 -32.55 11.21 -27.72
CA GLU A 146 -32.53 11.69 -29.11
C GLU A 146 -32.79 10.56 -30.12
N ILE A 147 -32.18 9.39 -29.93
CA ILE A 147 -32.43 8.21 -30.80
C ILE A 147 -33.89 7.78 -30.69
N GLN A 148 -34.45 7.73 -29.48
CA GLN A 148 -35.83 7.33 -29.25
C GLN A 148 -36.81 8.30 -29.92
N LYS A 149 -36.56 9.61 -29.81
CA LYS A 149 -37.37 10.64 -30.44
C LYS A 149 -37.36 10.52 -31.97
N ARG A 150 -36.18 10.39 -32.60
CA ARG A 150 -36.07 10.19 -34.06
C ARG A 150 -36.78 8.93 -34.55
N ARG A 151 -36.68 7.83 -33.80
CA ARG A 151 -37.41 6.59 -34.11
C ARG A 151 -38.93 6.81 -34.05
N GLN A 152 -39.42 7.53 -33.04
CA GLN A 152 -40.85 7.82 -32.92
C GLN A 152 -41.35 8.71 -34.06
N GLU A 153 -40.58 9.72 -34.46
CA GLU A 153 -40.91 10.60 -35.59
C GLU A 153 -40.94 9.83 -36.92
N ALA A 154 -39.95 8.96 -37.17
CA ALA A 154 -39.92 8.10 -38.36
C ALA A 154 -41.16 7.17 -38.44
N LEU A 155 -41.49 6.50 -37.33
CA LEU A 155 -42.69 5.64 -37.26
C LEU A 155 -44.00 6.42 -37.50
N ARG A 156 -44.09 7.67 -37.03
CA ARG A 156 -45.26 8.53 -37.28
C ARG A 156 -45.33 8.96 -38.75
N ALA A 157 -44.22 9.35 -39.35
CA ALA A 157 -44.15 9.73 -40.77
C ALA A 157 -44.52 8.56 -41.70
N GLU A 158 -44.00 7.35 -41.41
CA GLU A 158 -44.36 6.13 -42.15
C GLU A 158 -45.87 5.82 -42.05
N ARG A 159 -46.48 6.01 -40.87
CA ARG A 159 -47.92 5.83 -40.67
C ARG A 159 -48.76 6.84 -41.45
N SER A 160 -48.32 8.10 -41.54
CA SER A 160 -48.98 9.12 -42.34
C SER A 160 -48.88 8.84 -43.85
N LEU A 161 -47.72 8.36 -44.33
CA LEU A 161 -47.50 7.96 -45.73
C LEU A 161 -48.37 6.76 -46.15
N CYS A 162 -48.54 5.74 -45.29
CA CYS A 162 -49.47 4.63 -45.55
C CYS A 162 -50.94 5.08 -45.58
N ASN A 163 -51.34 6.01 -44.70
CA ASN A 163 -52.71 6.53 -44.69
C ASN A 163 -53.03 7.41 -45.92
N GLU A 164 -52.05 8.13 -46.47
CA GLU A 164 -52.21 8.88 -47.72
C GLU A 164 -52.33 7.96 -48.94
N GLN A 165 -51.62 6.82 -48.95
CA GLN A 165 -51.75 5.80 -50.00
C GLN A 165 -53.08 5.03 -49.96
N THR A 166 -53.82 5.04 -48.84
CA THR A 166 -55.13 4.36 -48.75
C THR A 166 -56.32 5.17 -49.27
N ASN A 167 -56.15 6.45 -49.63
CA ASN A 167 -57.24 7.28 -50.16
C ASN A 167 -57.30 7.32 -51.70
N ASP A 168 -56.37 6.65 -52.39
CA ASP A 168 -56.26 6.71 -53.85
C ASP A 168 -55.88 5.32 -54.45
N ALA A 169 -56.60 4.26 -54.08
CA ALA A 169 -56.54 2.98 -54.78
C ALA A 169 -57.72 2.06 -54.41
N SER A 170 -58.85 2.25 -55.09
CA SER A 170 -59.79 1.16 -55.28
C SER A 170 -59.21 0.11 -56.24
N LEU A 171 -59.34 -1.17 -55.85
CA LEU A 171 -59.23 -2.41 -56.66
C LEU A 171 -57.84 -3.09 -56.77
N SER A 172 -57.61 -4.09 -55.92
CA SER A 172 -57.52 -5.53 -56.29
C SER A 172 -56.49 -6.29 -55.43
N ILE A 173 -56.97 -7.31 -54.72
CA ILE A 173 -56.17 -8.42 -54.19
C ILE A 173 -55.91 -9.38 -55.37
N PRO A 174 -54.72 -10.02 -55.44
CA PRO A 174 -54.72 -11.45 -55.14
C PRO A 174 -53.59 -11.89 -54.20
N SER A 175 -53.92 -12.93 -53.46
CA SER A 175 -53.12 -13.64 -52.46
C SER A 175 -51.88 -14.36 -53.01
N SER A 176 -50.93 -14.56 -52.09
CA SER A 176 -50.07 -15.75 -51.92
C SER A 176 -49.06 -16.11 -53.03
N SER A 177 -47.78 -15.96 -52.72
CA SER A 177 -46.82 -17.08 -52.66
C SER A 177 -45.44 -16.61 -52.16
N SER A 178 -44.92 -17.27 -51.12
CA SER A 178 -43.47 -17.34 -50.85
C SER A 178 -42.77 -17.96 -52.07
N PRO A 179 -41.51 -17.61 -52.41
CA PRO A 179 -40.38 -18.07 -51.59
C PRO A 179 -39.07 -17.23 -51.63
N GLU A 180 -38.16 -17.63 -50.73
CA GLU A 180 -36.68 -17.58 -50.84
C GLU A 180 -35.85 -16.44 -50.22
N LYS A 181 -35.00 -16.90 -49.29
CA LYS A 181 -33.67 -16.39 -48.91
C LYS A 181 -33.01 -15.61 -50.04
N SER A 182 -32.70 -14.34 -49.80
CA SER A 182 -31.73 -13.58 -50.59
C SER A 182 -30.74 -12.88 -49.65
N GLN A 183 -29.47 -13.27 -49.80
CA GLN A 183 -28.31 -12.80 -49.04
C GLN A 183 -28.15 -11.28 -49.10
N PHE A 184 -28.09 -10.62 -47.95
CA PHE A 184 -27.41 -9.32 -47.84
C PHE A 184 -25.98 -9.52 -47.33
N LEU A 185 -25.10 -9.95 -48.23
CA LEU A 185 -23.65 -9.89 -48.04
C LEU A 185 -23.21 -8.42 -48.14
N CYS A 186 -23.05 -7.75 -47.00
CA CYS A 186 -22.33 -6.47 -46.99
C CYS A 186 -20.84 -6.74 -47.26
N LYS A 187 -20.31 -6.18 -48.35
CA LYS A 187 -18.86 -6.28 -48.66
C LYS A 187 -18.08 -5.35 -47.74
N HIS A 188 -17.59 -5.88 -46.62
CA HIS A 188 -16.61 -5.18 -45.80
C HIS A 188 -15.26 -5.15 -46.52
N LYS A 189 -14.80 -3.96 -46.93
CA LYS A 189 -13.39 -3.75 -47.25
C LYS A 189 -12.63 -3.79 -45.92
N GLY A 190 -11.75 -4.78 -45.79
CA GLY A 190 -11.22 -5.28 -44.51
C GLY A 190 -10.56 -4.25 -43.60
N THR A 191 -10.62 -4.55 -42.30
CA THR A 191 -9.90 -3.84 -41.24
C THR A 191 -8.41 -4.16 -41.33
N LYS A 192 -7.55 -3.14 -41.41
CA LYS A 192 -6.10 -3.32 -41.25
C LYS A 192 -5.77 -3.49 -39.78
N LEU A 193 -5.14 -4.61 -39.42
CA LEU A 193 -4.48 -4.79 -38.13
C LEU A 193 -3.24 -3.88 -38.09
N LEU A 194 -3.22 -2.94 -37.16
CA LEU A 194 -2.01 -2.19 -36.81
C LEU A 194 -1.28 -2.98 -35.72
N ASN A 195 -0.16 -3.60 -36.09
CA ASN A 195 0.79 -4.13 -35.13
C ASN A 195 1.63 -2.97 -34.59
N PHE A 196 1.52 -2.71 -33.29
CA PHE A 196 2.44 -1.83 -32.59
C PHE A 196 3.59 -2.68 -32.08
N ASP A 197 4.73 -2.61 -32.77
CA ASP A 197 5.98 -3.17 -32.28
C ASP A 197 6.44 -2.35 -31.08
N TYR A 198 6.35 -2.96 -29.89
CA TYR A 198 6.85 -2.39 -28.66
C TYR A 198 8.37 -2.55 -28.63
N GLN A 199 9.10 -1.57 -29.17
CA GLN A 199 10.54 -1.47 -28.91
C GLN A 199 10.75 -1.07 -27.46
N LYS A 200 11.13 -2.05 -26.64
CA LYS A 200 11.76 -1.85 -25.33
C LYS A 200 13.03 -1.03 -25.55
N GLY A 201 13.02 0.21 -25.09
CA GLY A 201 14.24 0.99 -24.89
C GLY A 201 15.12 0.31 -23.85
N ILE A 202 16.38 0.10 -24.21
CA ILE A 202 17.50 -0.17 -23.31
C ILE A 202 17.99 1.19 -22.79
#